data_AF-A0A433QB27-F1
#
_entry.id   AF-A0A433QB27-F1
#
_cell.length_a   1.000
_cell.length_b   1.000
_cell.length_c   1.000
_cell.angle_alpha   90.00
_cell.angle_beta   90.00
_cell.angle_gamma   90.00
#
_symmetry.space_group_name_H-M   'P 1'
#
loop_
_entity.id
_entity.type
_entity.pdbx_description
1 polymer ?
#
loop_
_entity_poly.entity_id
_entity_poly.type
_entity_poly.pdbx_seq_one_letter_code
_entity_poly.pdbx_strand_id
1 'polypeptide(L)'
;MQTPFPSDSHPLCTRTTMHNLQQRANAVSAFAISVLFSLLAAVALLSYVMPPPEPTADVAVTELRVRREYLVLTLFSPPVRAGLYSVTGRYGPDYFDYGKKTNEFAFLAFDLDADLTPLFDWNTKQVFVCLVAEYESKTHNHNQVVVWDTIIEDKENAVLEFQGERNTYALIDVSTKWQGLVANFSLRYDVTPHVGVLRSGLAGSSKAMPFPVAEKR
;
A
#
# COMPACT_ATOMS: atom_id res chain seq x y z
N MET A 1 -98.15 -3.26 -13.10
CA MET A 1 -97.44 -2.42 -12.10
C MET A 1 -96.62 -3.37 -11.24
N GLN A 2 -95.35 -3.03 -10.94
CA GLN A 2 -94.27 -3.83 -10.32
C GLN A 2 -93.49 -4.73 -11.32
N THR A 3 -92.52 -4.15 -12.04
CA THR A 3 -91.07 -3.93 -11.76
C THR A 3 -90.21 -5.13 -12.18
N PRO A 4 -89.27 -4.96 -13.13
CA PRO A 4 -88.45 -6.06 -13.65
C PRO A 4 -87.32 -6.41 -12.67
N PHE A 5 -86.96 -7.70 -12.62
CA PHE A 5 -85.78 -8.21 -11.92
C PHE A 5 -84.51 -7.50 -12.40
N PRO A 6 -83.57 -7.13 -11.50
CA PRO A 6 -82.27 -6.65 -11.92
C PRO A 6 -81.44 -7.86 -12.41
N SER A 7 -80.97 -7.80 -13.65
CA SER A 7 -79.97 -8.73 -14.16
C SER A 7 -78.61 -8.34 -13.57
N ASP A 8 -78.11 -9.13 -12.61
CA ASP A 8 -76.73 -9.03 -12.13
C ASP A 8 -75.77 -9.42 -13.25
N SER A 9 -75.38 -8.42 -14.05
CA SER A 9 -74.17 -8.49 -14.86
C SER A 9 -73.09 -7.69 -14.12
N HIS A 10 -72.44 -8.34 -13.16
CA HIS A 10 -71.14 -7.85 -12.72
C HIS A 10 -70.21 -7.87 -13.94
N PRO A 11 -69.71 -6.72 -14.43
CA PRO A 11 -68.64 -6.78 -15.41
C PRO A 11 -67.46 -7.44 -14.70
N LEU A 12 -67.04 -8.59 -15.21
CA LEU A 12 -65.74 -9.16 -14.86
C LEU A 12 -64.74 -8.04 -15.08
N CYS A 13 -64.24 -7.47 -13.98
CA CYS A 13 -63.15 -6.53 -13.99
C CYS A 13 -61.95 -7.29 -14.54
N THR A 14 -61.80 -7.29 -15.87
CA THR A 14 -60.57 -7.68 -16.54
C THR A 14 -59.56 -6.64 -16.14
N ARG A 15 -58.92 -6.86 -14.99
CA ARG A 15 -57.76 -6.13 -14.53
C ARG A 15 -56.69 -6.34 -15.60
N THR A 16 -56.64 -5.45 -16.58
CA THR A 16 -55.57 -5.40 -17.56
C THR A 16 -54.29 -5.34 -16.74
N THR A 17 -53.48 -6.39 -16.78
CA THR A 17 -52.18 -6.39 -16.11
C THR A 17 -51.34 -5.34 -16.82
N MET A 18 -51.34 -4.11 -16.32
CA MET A 18 -50.45 -3.05 -16.77
C MET A 18 -49.04 -3.39 -16.28
N HIS A 19 -48.37 -4.35 -16.93
CA HIS A 19 -46.92 -4.44 -16.85
C HIS A 19 -46.37 -3.35 -17.77
N ASN A 20 -46.13 -2.18 -17.19
CA ASN A 20 -45.55 -1.05 -17.90
C ASN A 20 -44.19 -1.48 -18.47
N LEU A 21 -43.80 -1.01 -19.67
CA LEU A 21 -42.49 -1.31 -20.25
C LEU A 21 -41.36 -0.98 -19.25
N GLN A 22 -41.57 0.07 -18.47
CA GLN A 22 -40.71 0.48 -17.36
C GLN A 22 -40.55 -0.61 -16.29
N GLN A 23 -41.61 -1.33 -15.93
CA GLN A 23 -41.55 -2.40 -14.93
C GLN A 23 -40.80 -3.62 -15.45
N ARG A 24 -40.97 -3.95 -16.74
CA ARG A 24 -40.21 -5.03 -17.38
C ARG A 24 -38.73 -4.68 -17.50
N ALA A 25 -38.41 -3.45 -17.90
CA ALA A 25 -37.04 -2.95 -17.92
C ALA A 25 -36.40 -2.99 -16.53
N ASN A 26 -37.12 -2.55 -15.49
CA ASN A 26 -36.63 -2.60 -14.12
C ASN A 26 -36.35 -4.04 -13.65
N ALA A 27 -37.20 -5.01 -13.99
CA ALA A 27 -36.97 -6.41 -13.65
C ALA A 27 -35.72 -6.99 -14.34
N VAL A 28 -35.50 -6.66 -15.62
CA VAL A 28 -34.29 -7.07 -16.35
C VAL A 28 -33.04 -6.43 -15.74
N SER A 29 -33.08 -5.13 -15.42
CA SER A 29 -31.98 -4.44 -14.77
C SER A 29 -31.67 -5.03 -13.39
N ALA A 30 -32.70 -5.31 -12.58
CA ALA A 30 -32.53 -5.92 -11.27
C ALA A 30 -31.90 -7.32 -11.35
N PHE A 31 -32.31 -8.13 -12.34
CA PHE A 31 -31.71 -9.43 -12.59
C PHE A 31 -30.25 -9.31 -13.07
N ALA A 32 -29.95 -8.39 -13.99
CA ALA A 32 -28.59 -8.16 -14.45
C ALA A 32 -27.67 -7.72 -13.30
N ILE A 33 -28.15 -6.82 -12.43
CA ILE A 33 -27.41 -6.35 -11.26
C ILE A 33 -27.20 -7.48 -10.24
N SER A 34 -28.21 -8.32 -9.98
CA SER A 34 -28.06 -9.43 -9.03
C SER A 34 -27.07 -10.48 -9.54
N VAL A 35 -27.11 -10.80 -10.84
CA VAL A 35 -26.12 -11.69 -11.47
C VAL A 35 -24.72 -11.07 -11.37
N LEU A 36 -24.57 -9.78 -11.68
CA LEU A 36 -23.28 -9.09 -11.57
C LEU A 36 -22.71 -9.15 -10.14
N PHE A 37 -23.51 -8.80 -9.12
CA PHE A 37 -23.05 -8.88 -7.72
C PHE A 37 -22.75 -10.31 -7.29
N SER A 38 -23.50 -11.31 -7.77
CA SER A 38 -23.21 -12.72 -7.47
C SER A 38 -21.88 -13.17 -8.07
N LEU A 39 -21.55 -12.72 -9.28
CA LEU A 39 -20.27 -12.99 -9.93
C LEU A 39 -19.12 -12.29 -9.20
N LEU A 40 -19.28 -11.03 -8.82
CA LEU A 40 -18.28 -10.29 -8.04
C LEU A 40 -18.02 -10.95 -6.68
N ALA A 41 -19.07 -11.44 -6.00
CA ALA A 41 -18.93 -12.18 -4.76
C ALA A 41 -18.17 -13.50 -4.96
N ALA A 42 -18.45 -14.23 -6.04
CA ALA A 42 -17.73 -15.45 -6.38
C ALA A 42 -16.25 -15.18 -6.69
N VAL A 43 -15.94 -14.10 -7.43
CA VAL A 43 -14.57 -13.66 -7.70
C VAL A 43 -13.84 -13.31 -6.41
N ALA A 44 -14.46 -12.52 -5.53
CA ALA A 44 -13.88 -12.16 -4.23
C ALA A 44 -13.55 -13.41 -3.39
N LEU A 45 -14.45 -14.40 -3.36
CA LEU A 45 -14.23 -15.67 -2.67
C LEU A 45 -13.12 -16.50 -3.31
N LEU A 46 -13.10 -16.61 -4.64
CA LEU A 46 -12.07 -17.37 -5.35
C LEU A 46 -10.69 -16.78 -5.11
N SER A 47 -10.56 -15.46 -5.25
CA SER A 47 -9.32 -14.77 -4.92
C SER A 47 -8.92 -15.04 -3.48
N TYR A 48 -9.84 -14.97 -2.51
CA TYR A 48 -9.55 -15.28 -1.10
C TYR A 48 -9.04 -16.71 -0.87
N VAL A 49 -9.59 -17.70 -1.56
CA VAL A 49 -9.21 -19.12 -1.42
C VAL A 49 -7.90 -19.45 -2.14
N MET A 50 -7.62 -18.78 -3.26
CA MET A 50 -6.41 -18.99 -4.07
C MET A 50 -5.52 -17.75 -4.03
N PRO A 51 -4.65 -17.61 -3.01
CA PRO A 51 -3.68 -16.53 -2.98
C PRO A 51 -2.63 -16.66 -4.08
N PRO A 52 -2.09 -15.55 -4.58
CA PRO A 52 -0.94 -15.58 -5.46
C PRO A 52 0.25 -16.25 -4.74
N PRO A 53 1.20 -16.84 -5.48
CA PRO A 53 2.41 -17.42 -4.91
C PRO A 53 3.20 -16.39 -4.09
N GLU A 54 3.96 -16.86 -3.11
CA GLU A 54 4.84 -16.00 -2.33
C GLU A 54 5.92 -15.38 -3.22
N PRO A 55 6.18 -14.06 -3.11
CA PRO A 55 7.23 -13.40 -3.87
C PRO A 55 8.60 -13.72 -3.27
N THR A 56 9.65 -13.55 -4.08
CA THR A 56 11.04 -13.65 -3.61
C THR A 56 11.64 -12.27 -3.52
N ALA A 57 12.13 -11.86 -2.35
CA ALA A 57 12.88 -10.62 -2.21
C ALA A 57 14.12 -10.81 -1.35
N ASP A 58 15.25 -10.31 -1.86
CA ASP A 58 16.48 -10.15 -1.09
C ASP A 58 16.70 -8.66 -0.82
N VAL A 59 16.73 -8.31 0.46
CA VAL A 59 16.89 -6.93 0.91
C VAL A 59 18.31 -6.77 1.43
N ALA A 60 19.21 -6.41 0.52
CA ALA A 60 20.60 -6.11 0.86
C ALA A 60 20.74 -4.63 1.23
N VAL A 61 20.74 -4.32 2.52
CA VAL A 61 21.08 -2.96 2.93
C VAL A 61 22.58 -2.76 2.74
N THR A 62 22.93 -1.90 1.79
CA THR A 62 24.32 -1.72 1.39
C THR A 62 25.11 -0.88 2.36
N GLU A 63 26.18 -1.46 2.91
CA GLU A 63 27.37 -0.72 3.35
C GLU A 63 28.23 -0.39 2.12
N LEU A 64 27.79 0.51 1.23
CA LEU A 64 28.55 0.80 0.01
C LEU A 64 29.47 2.02 0.10
N ARG A 65 30.65 1.87 -0.50
CA ARG A 65 31.64 2.91 -0.75
C ARG A 65 31.04 3.99 -1.65
N VAL A 66 31.14 5.25 -1.20
CA VAL A 66 30.85 6.46 -1.97
C VAL A 66 31.39 6.34 -3.41
N ARG A 67 30.52 6.09 -4.39
CA ARG A 67 30.86 6.32 -5.79
C ARG A 67 30.71 7.83 -5.98
N ARG A 68 31.84 8.53 -5.94
CA ARG A 68 31.92 9.94 -6.32
C ARG A 68 31.44 10.05 -7.77
N GLU A 69 30.26 10.62 -7.95
CA GLU A 69 29.91 11.60 -8.99
C GLU A 69 28.38 11.67 -9.09
N TYR A 70 27.82 12.82 -8.72
CA TYR A 70 26.93 13.64 -9.54
C TYR A 70 26.61 14.90 -8.74
N LEU A 71 27.36 15.95 -9.05
CA LEU A 71 27.23 17.29 -8.50
C LEU A 71 26.47 18.11 -9.53
N VAL A 72 25.15 17.93 -9.65
CA VAL A 72 24.31 18.86 -10.42
C VAL A 72 22.91 18.90 -9.80
N LEU A 73 22.55 20.07 -9.25
CA LEU A 73 21.19 20.54 -8.89
C LEU A 73 20.49 20.01 -7.62
N THR A 74 21.13 20.08 -6.45
CA THR A 74 20.35 20.16 -5.19
C THR A 74 20.96 21.15 -4.19
N LEU A 75 20.54 22.42 -4.24
CA LEU A 75 20.90 23.45 -3.25
C LEU A 75 20.33 23.19 -1.83
N PHE A 76 19.57 22.10 -1.62
CA PHE A 76 18.92 21.78 -0.34
C PHE A 76 19.04 20.32 0.11
N SER A 77 19.70 19.44 -0.65
CA SER A 77 19.88 18.03 -0.24
C SER A 77 21.29 17.79 0.29
N PRO A 78 21.46 17.07 1.43
CA PRO A 78 22.79 16.68 1.90
C PRO A 78 23.52 15.83 0.84
N PRO A 79 24.86 15.91 0.78
CA PRO A 79 25.65 15.11 -0.17
C PRO A 79 25.33 13.63 -0.02
N VAL A 80 25.32 12.89 -1.14
CA VAL A 80 25.09 11.43 -1.18
C VAL A 80 26.07 10.75 -0.22
N ARG A 81 25.56 10.38 0.97
CA ARG A 81 26.24 9.49 1.91
C ARG A 81 25.62 8.12 1.73
N ALA A 82 26.48 7.13 1.53
CA ALA A 82 26.06 5.75 1.35
C ALA A 82 25.92 5.06 2.71
N GLY A 83 24.98 4.13 2.81
CA GLY A 83 24.62 3.42 4.02
C GLY A 83 23.72 4.21 4.97
N LEU A 84 23.55 3.66 6.17
CA LEU A 84 22.78 4.26 7.25
C LEU A 84 23.60 5.37 7.91
N TYR A 85 23.05 6.58 8.02
CA TYR A 85 23.71 7.67 8.75
C TYR A 85 22.70 8.54 9.48
N SER A 86 23.13 9.12 10.60
CA SER A 86 22.32 9.99 11.44
C SER A 86 22.92 11.40 11.52
N VAL A 87 22.06 12.41 11.52
CA VAL A 87 22.43 13.83 11.48
C VAL A 87 21.61 14.59 12.51
N THR A 88 22.26 15.43 13.33
CA THR A 88 21.55 16.38 14.18
C THR A 88 21.24 17.66 13.40
N GLY A 89 20.00 18.16 13.45
CA GLY A 89 19.69 19.41 12.75
C GLY A 89 18.23 19.83 12.80
N ARG A 90 17.82 20.62 11.80
CA ARG A 90 16.40 20.87 11.48
C ARG A 90 16.05 20.10 10.21
N TYR A 91 14.90 19.46 10.19
CA TYR A 91 14.37 18.73 9.03
C TYR A 91 12.88 19.05 8.86
N GLY A 92 12.46 19.29 7.62
CA GLY A 92 11.07 19.59 7.27
C GLY A 92 10.76 21.08 7.06
N PRO A 93 9.59 21.41 6.47
CA PRO A 93 9.07 22.77 6.36
C PRO A 93 8.87 23.43 7.73
N ASP A 94 8.89 24.75 7.80
CA ASP A 94 8.88 25.55 9.04
C ASP A 94 7.68 25.30 9.99
N TYR A 95 6.66 24.54 9.55
CA TYR A 95 5.44 24.24 10.32
C TYR A 95 5.46 22.88 11.05
N PHE A 96 6.46 22.02 10.82
CA PHE A 96 6.61 20.76 11.58
C PHE A 96 7.54 20.97 12.78
N ASP A 97 7.17 20.42 13.94
CA ASP A 97 7.81 20.60 15.27
C ASP A 97 9.18 19.89 15.42
N TYR A 98 9.94 19.82 14.32
CA TYR A 98 11.31 19.28 14.27
C TYR A 98 12.36 20.40 14.31
N GLY A 99 12.01 21.55 14.91
CA GLY A 99 12.83 22.76 14.93
C GLY A 99 13.99 22.76 15.92
N LYS A 100 14.07 21.77 16.83
CA LYS A 100 15.14 21.65 17.82
C LYS A 100 16.41 21.09 17.18
N LYS A 101 17.50 21.85 17.25
CA LYS A 101 18.82 21.46 16.71
C LYS A 101 19.42 20.18 17.32
N THR A 102 18.83 19.68 18.40
CA THR A 102 19.26 18.47 19.12
C THR A 102 18.64 17.18 18.57
N ASN A 103 17.62 17.30 17.71
CA ASN A 103 16.93 16.16 17.14
C ASN A 103 17.82 15.47 16.11
N GLU A 104 17.86 14.14 16.18
CA GLU A 104 18.57 13.29 15.24
C GLU A 104 17.62 12.78 14.15
N PHE A 105 18.07 12.86 12.91
CA PHE A 105 17.40 12.34 11.73
C PHE A 105 18.29 11.28 11.12
N ALA A 106 17.74 10.11 10.85
CA ALA A 106 18.47 9.08 10.12
C ALA A 106 18.05 9.04 8.65
N PHE A 107 19.01 8.71 7.81
CA PHE A 107 18.86 8.54 6.38
C PHE A 107 19.46 7.21 5.99
N LEU A 108 18.90 6.60 4.95
CA LEU A 108 19.31 5.30 4.47
C LEU A 108 19.50 5.35 2.96
N ALA A 109 20.63 4.82 2.51
CA ALA A 109 20.78 4.32 1.14
C ALA A 109 20.76 2.79 1.18
N PHE A 110 20.03 2.15 0.26
CA PHE A 110 19.87 0.71 0.22
C PHE A 110 19.91 0.16 -1.21
N ASP A 111 20.25 -1.13 -1.32
CA ASP A 111 20.06 -1.90 -2.54
C ASP A 111 18.84 -2.81 -2.34
N LEU A 112 18.11 -3.06 -3.41
CA LEU A 112 16.92 -3.91 -3.38
C LEU A 112 16.89 -4.76 -4.63
N ASP A 113 16.77 -6.07 -4.45
CA ASP A 113 16.52 -7.03 -5.50
C ASP A 113 15.28 -7.84 -5.10
N ALA A 114 14.14 -7.53 -5.73
CA ALA A 114 12.87 -8.16 -5.40
C ALA A 114 12.08 -8.51 -6.65
N ASP A 115 11.74 -9.78 -6.80
CA ASP A 115 10.82 -10.27 -7.82
C ASP A 115 9.40 -10.40 -7.21
N LEU A 116 8.58 -9.38 -7.50
CA LEU A 116 7.18 -9.30 -7.06
C LEU A 116 6.23 -9.72 -8.19
N THR A 117 6.75 -10.18 -9.32
CA THR A 117 5.97 -10.68 -10.46
C THR A 117 4.93 -11.75 -10.09
N PRO A 118 5.20 -12.67 -9.13
CA PRO A 118 4.22 -13.67 -8.70
C PRO A 118 2.96 -13.07 -8.06
N LEU A 119 3.03 -11.84 -7.53
CA LEU A 119 1.89 -11.16 -6.92
C LEU A 119 0.86 -10.67 -7.94
N PHE A 120 1.23 -10.60 -9.23
CA PHE A 120 0.35 -10.12 -10.29
C PHE A 120 -0.39 -11.26 -11.00
N ASP A 121 -1.68 -11.33 -10.73
CA ASP A 121 -2.66 -12.16 -11.43
C ASP A 121 -3.71 -11.31 -12.18
N TRP A 122 -4.71 -11.97 -12.77
CA TRP A 122 -5.77 -11.33 -13.54
C TRP A 122 -6.68 -10.40 -12.72
N ASN A 123 -6.70 -10.53 -11.38
CA ASN A 123 -7.51 -9.72 -10.49
C ASN A 123 -6.68 -8.67 -9.73
N THR A 124 -5.36 -8.62 -9.95
CA THR A 124 -4.47 -7.68 -9.27
C THR A 124 -4.54 -6.32 -9.94
N LYS A 125 -4.95 -5.30 -9.19
CA LYS A 125 -5.01 -3.92 -9.68
C LYS A 125 -3.67 -3.21 -9.51
N GLN A 126 -3.08 -3.34 -8.33
CA GLN A 126 -1.82 -2.69 -7.97
C GLN A 126 -1.22 -3.39 -6.75
N VAL A 127 0.10 -3.33 -6.63
CA VAL A 127 0.85 -3.79 -5.46
C VAL A 127 1.53 -2.57 -4.84
N PHE A 128 1.18 -2.26 -3.60
CA PHE A 128 1.90 -1.29 -2.79
C PHE A 128 3.06 -2.01 -2.09
N VAL A 129 4.26 -1.45 -2.17
CA VAL A 129 5.46 -2.04 -1.59
C VAL A 129 6.10 -1.00 -0.70
N CYS A 130 6.49 -1.39 0.52
CA CYS A 130 7.15 -0.49 1.45
C CYS A 130 8.32 -1.17 2.17
N LEU A 131 9.40 -0.42 2.31
CA LEU A 131 10.54 -0.79 3.15
C LEU A 131 10.31 -0.19 4.53
N VAL A 132 10.22 -1.05 5.55
CA VAL A 132 9.95 -0.64 6.93
C VAL A 132 11.18 -0.90 7.78
N ALA A 133 11.62 0.12 8.51
CA ALA A 133 12.60 -0.03 9.59
C ALA A 133 11.85 -0.39 10.87
N GLU A 134 12.14 -1.55 11.45
CA GLU A 134 11.63 -1.95 12.75
C GLU A 134 12.77 -1.90 13.78
N TYR A 135 12.50 -1.36 14.96
CA TYR A 135 13.50 -1.21 16.01
C TYR A 135 12.86 -1.06 17.38
N GLU A 136 13.64 -1.35 18.41
CA GLU A 136 13.23 -1.18 19.80
C GLU A 136 13.95 0.02 20.41
N SER A 137 13.22 0.81 21.20
CA SER A 137 13.77 1.94 21.94
C SER A 137 13.55 1.74 23.44
N LYS A 138 14.25 2.53 24.27
CA LYS A 138 14.08 2.44 25.74
C LYS A 138 12.67 2.74 26.22
N THR A 139 11.90 3.49 25.43
CA THR A 139 10.54 3.92 25.76
C THR A 139 9.48 3.02 25.13
N HIS A 140 9.77 2.43 23.96
CA HIS A 140 8.82 1.64 23.20
C HIS A 140 9.48 0.36 22.68
N ASN A 141 8.89 -0.78 23.04
CA ASN A 141 9.40 -2.11 22.70
C ASN A 141 9.16 -2.51 21.23
N HIS A 142 8.44 -1.70 20.46
CA HIS A 142 8.18 -1.98 19.04
C HIS A 142 7.90 -0.67 18.32
N ASN A 143 8.82 -0.24 17.46
CA ASN A 143 8.66 0.93 16.59
C ASN A 143 8.81 0.49 15.14
N GLN A 144 7.97 1.05 14.26
CA GLN A 144 8.01 0.81 12.82
C GLN A 144 7.95 2.16 12.10
N VAL A 145 8.87 2.37 11.16
CA VAL A 145 8.92 3.58 10.33
C VAL A 145 9.05 3.17 8.87
N VAL A 146 8.17 3.69 8.02
CA VAL A 146 8.27 3.50 6.56
C VAL A 146 9.40 4.38 6.04
N VAL A 147 10.38 3.74 5.41
CA VAL A 147 11.61 4.37 4.91
C VAL A 147 11.45 4.76 3.44
N TRP A 148 10.83 3.87 2.67
CA TRP A 148 10.61 3.99 1.24
C TRP A 148 9.35 3.23 0.86
N ASP A 149 8.67 3.70 -0.17
CA ASP A 149 7.53 3.01 -0.74
C ASP A 149 7.40 3.27 -2.25
N THR A 150 6.70 2.37 -2.92
CA THR A 150 6.30 2.52 -4.31
C THR A 150 4.97 1.82 -4.57
N ILE A 151 4.28 2.22 -5.63
CA ILE A 151 3.09 1.55 -6.15
C ILE A 151 3.44 0.99 -7.52
N ILE A 152 3.26 -0.31 -7.69
CA ILE A 152 3.45 -1.02 -8.94
C ILE A 152 2.06 -1.33 -9.51
N GLU A 153 1.74 -0.76 -10.66
CA GLU A 153 0.45 -0.96 -11.33
C GLU A 153 0.50 -2.10 -12.37
N ASP A 154 1.66 -2.28 -12.99
CA ASP A 154 1.85 -3.23 -14.09
C ASP A 154 2.84 -4.34 -13.72
N LYS A 155 2.56 -5.56 -14.19
CA LYS A 155 3.38 -6.75 -13.93
C LYS A 155 4.79 -6.63 -14.50
N GLU A 156 4.94 -5.92 -15.61
CA GLU A 156 6.22 -5.71 -16.30
C GLU A 156 7.20 -4.88 -15.44
N ASN A 157 6.68 -4.10 -14.48
CA ASN A 157 7.45 -3.27 -13.56
C ASN A 157 7.59 -3.91 -12.17
N ALA A 158 7.19 -5.19 -12.02
CA ALA A 158 7.16 -5.88 -10.72
C ALA A 158 8.52 -6.43 -10.27
N VAL A 159 9.54 -6.37 -11.13
CA VAL A 159 10.93 -6.68 -10.76
C VAL A 159 11.62 -5.39 -10.35
N LEU A 160 11.98 -5.29 -9.07
CA LEU A 160 12.63 -4.13 -8.48
C LEU A 160 14.12 -4.39 -8.34
N GLU A 161 14.93 -3.65 -9.09
CA GLU A 161 16.40 -3.69 -9.03
C GLU A 161 16.92 -2.28 -8.76
N PHE A 162 17.23 -1.99 -7.49
CA PHE A 162 17.75 -0.70 -7.06
C PHE A 162 19.15 -0.84 -6.47
N GLN A 163 20.02 0.13 -6.80
CA GLN A 163 21.37 0.22 -6.26
C GLN A 163 21.61 1.61 -5.68
N GLY A 164 21.79 1.69 -4.36
CA GLY A 164 22.02 2.94 -3.64
C GLY A 164 20.81 3.89 -3.64
N GLU A 165 19.60 3.34 -3.69
CA GLU A 165 18.36 4.12 -3.63
C GLU A 165 18.22 4.81 -2.29
N ARG A 166 17.66 6.02 -2.28
CA ARG A 166 17.53 6.83 -1.06
C ARG A 166 16.17 6.64 -0.42
N ASN A 167 16.15 6.77 0.90
CA ASN A 167 14.90 6.84 1.64
C ASN A 167 14.05 8.05 1.22
N THR A 168 12.75 7.83 1.01
CA THR A 168 11.76 8.89 0.68
C THR A 168 11.53 9.80 1.88
N TYR A 169 11.45 9.22 3.08
CA TYR A 169 11.19 9.93 4.33
C TYR A 169 12.36 9.79 5.28
N ALA A 170 12.80 10.91 5.88
CA ALA A 170 13.77 10.82 6.97
C ALA A 170 13.20 10.02 8.13
N LEU A 171 14.03 9.18 8.72
CA LEU A 171 13.65 8.40 9.88
C LEU A 171 13.66 9.32 11.11
N ILE A 172 12.50 9.42 11.75
CA ILE A 172 12.28 10.23 12.94
C ILE A 172 11.76 9.34 14.06
N ASP A 173 12.46 9.33 15.18
CA ASP A 173 12.07 8.57 16.36
C ASP A 173 11.44 9.47 17.42
N VAL A 174 10.51 8.91 18.20
CA VAL A 174 9.83 9.59 19.31
C VAL A 174 10.82 10.04 20.38
N SER A 175 11.88 9.25 20.64
CA SER A 175 12.93 9.64 21.59
C SER A 175 13.89 10.68 21.03
N THR A 176 13.76 11.06 19.75
CA THR A 176 14.62 12.03 19.02
C THR A 176 16.09 11.62 18.91
N LYS A 177 16.42 10.37 19.27
CA LYS A 177 17.77 9.80 19.32
C LYS A 177 17.83 8.50 18.55
N TRP A 178 18.83 8.36 17.70
CA TRP A 178 19.09 7.15 16.91
C TRP A 178 20.33 6.40 17.37
N GLN A 179 21.24 7.06 18.07
CA GLN A 179 22.49 6.44 18.52
C GLN A 179 22.25 5.17 19.35
N GLY A 180 22.86 4.06 18.91
CA GLY A 180 22.84 2.78 19.63
C GLY A 180 21.53 1.99 19.48
N LEU A 181 20.58 2.48 18.69
CA LEU A 181 19.44 1.69 18.25
C LEU A 181 19.89 0.70 17.18
N VAL A 182 19.25 -0.47 17.14
CA VAL A 182 19.48 -1.49 16.12
C VAL A 182 18.16 -1.68 15.38
N ALA A 183 18.18 -1.54 14.05
CA ALA A 183 17.01 -1.76 13.22
C ALA A 183 17.17 -2.97 12.30
N ASN A 184 16.09 -3.71 12.11
CA ASN A 184 15.90 -4.60 10.97
C ASN A 184 15.10 -3.87 9.90
N PHE A 185 15.40 -4.13 8.62
CA PHE A 185 14.64 -3.56 7.51
C PHE A 185 13.86 -4.66 6.82
N SER A 186 12.55 -4.49 6.72
CA SER A 186 11.63 -5.50 6.21
C SER A 186 10.87 -4.94 5.01
N LEU A 187 10.92 -5.65 3.88
CA LEU A 187 10.15 -5.30 2.68
C LEU A 187 8.77 -5.93 2.80
N ARG A 188 7.76 -5.08 2.96
CA ARG A 188 6.36 -5.48 3.07
C ARG A 188 5.61 -5.09 1.81
N TYR A 189 4.54 -5.80 1.52
CA TYR A 189 3.70 -5.51 0.36
C TYR A 189 2.23 -5.67 0.70
N ASP A 190 1.40 -4.91 -0.01
CA ASP A 190 -0.06 -4.96 0.03
C ASP A 190 -0.60 -5.11 -1.40
N VAL A 191 -1.17 -6.27 -1.70
CA VAL A 191 -1.82 -6.55 -2.98
C VAL A 191 -3.26 -6.01 -2.92
N THR A 192 -3.58 -5.08 -3.81
CA THR A 192 -4.93 -4.55 -3.97
C THR A 192 -5.59 -5.22 -5.18
N PRO A 193 -6.64 -6.03 -4.99
CA PRO A 193 -7.38 -6.60 -6.10
C PRO A 193 -8.37 -5.59 -6.70
N HIS A 194 -8.80 -5.82 -7.94
CA HIS A 194 -9.95 -5.12 -8.50
C HIS A 194 -11.23 -5.44 -7.73
N VAL A 195 -11.39 -6.70 -7.31
CA VAL A 195 -12.54 -7.18 -6.54
C VAL A 195 -12.07 -8.13 -5.46
N GLY A 196 -12.35 -7.82 -4.20
CA GLY A 196 -12.01 -8.68 -3.06
C GLY A 196 -11.36 -7.94 -1.91
N VAL A 197 -10.54 -8.66 -1.14
CA VAL A 197 -9.92 -8.17 0.09
C VAL A 197 -8.44 -7.85 -0.16
N LEU A 198 -7.97 -6.75 0.43
CA LEU A 198 -6.55 -6.38 0.41
C LEU A 198 -5.71 -7.41 1.17
N ARG A 199 -4.55 -7.76 0.62
CA ARG A 199 -3.67 -8.79 1.18
C ARG A 199 -2.29 -8.26 1.45
N SER A 200 -1.91 -8.31 2.71
CA SER A 200 -0.58 -7.91 3.18
C SER A 200 0.34 -9.10 3.32
N GLY A 201 1.63 -8.91 3.04
CA GLY A 201 2.67 -9.92 3.24
C GLY A 201 4.04 -9.32 3.53
N LEU A 202 4.98 -10.19 3.84
CA LEU A 202 6.41 -9.88 4.00
C LEU A 202 7.15 -10.57 2.86
N ALA A 203 7.88 -9.81 2.05
CA ALA A 203 8.64 -10.36 0.94
C ALA A 203 10.07 -10.76 1.36
N GLY A 204 10.68 -10.00 2.27
CA GLY A 204 12.03 -10.25 2.74
C GLY A 204 12.41 -9.34 3.90
N SER A 205 13.48 -9.69 4.60
CA SER A 205 14.03 -8.87 5.69
C SER A 205 15.55 -8.90 5.66
N SER A 206 16.17 -7.79 6.01
CA SER A 206 17.61 -7.64 6.07
C SER A 206 18.17 -8.02 7.43
N LYS A 207 19.49 -8.13 7.51
CA LYS A 207 20.18 -8.29 8.79
C LYS A 207 20.02 -7.03 9.64
N ALA A 208 19.83 -7.24 10.94
CA ALA A 208 19.78 -6.15 11.91
C ALA A 208 21.09 -5.32 11.89
N MET A 209 20.96 -4.00 11.79
CA MET A 209 22.08 -3.07 11.72
C MET A 209 21.97 -1.95 12.77
N PRO A 210 23.07 -1.61 13.46
CA PRO A 210 23.09 -0.51 14.40
C PRO A 210 23.12 0.84 13.67
N PHE A 211 22.37 1.81 14.17
CA PHE A 211 22.49 3.20 13.72
C PHE A 211 23.82 3.80 14.21
N PRO A 212 24.56 4.51 13.34
CA PRO A 212 25.79 5.16 13.73
C PRO A 212 25.53 6.38 14.62
N VAL A 213 26.62 6.90 15.20
CA VAL A 213 26.58 8.13 16.00
C VAL A 213 26.21 9.31 15.11
N ALA A 214 25.29 10.14 15.60
CA ALA A 214 24.82 11.30 14.84
C ALA A 214 25.93 12.34 14.68
N GLU A 215 26.18 12.71 13.43
CA GLU A 215 27.09 13.81 13.10
C GLU A 215 26.35 15.14 13.15
N LYS A 216 27.11 16.20 13.45
CA LYS A 216 26.57 17.56 13.44
C LYS A 216 26.46 18.05 11.99
N ARG A 217 25.27 18.50 11.59
CA ARG A 217 25.03 19.13 10.28
C ARG A 217 25.72 20.48 10.16
#